data_AF-A0A399I5C5-F1
#
_entry.id   AF-A0A399I5C5-F1
#
_cell.length_a   1.000
_cell.length_b   1.000
_cell.length_c   1.000
_cell.angle_alpha   90.00
_cell.angle_beta   90.00
_cell.angle_gamma   90.00
#
_symmetry.space_group_name_H-M   'P 1'
#
loop_
_entity.id
_entity.type
_entity.pdbx_description
1 polymer ?
#
loop_
_entity_poly.entity_id
_entity_poly.type
_entity_poly.pdbx_seq_one_letter_code
_entity_poly.pdbx_strand_id
1 'polypeptide(L)'
;MASDFWEARWEVGDKDDPDQNIWNVTYGRIARNAKQEKINLPSVSHLTTELKTVLGEIYSFANKNGCENFGVCFANGINALSVEPKEAKGYRISPAGHLKIESDQLINACQAAWVFGGMGSWNDLGFNDEAINKEYEELSEKLFNLINVSLMAAVNSSLDSAPRKILDAAERKNLKKIGKELIEKRSQENREKLRERNPFPITDPRWAKNLKEEYYKNRTFRQNKSEVLIVADVIKDAYIEVIDTDISEGLVPMPNWYLHCLKCQNLVPTDTTCDNSCSCGAVVFIPEIRFLQLPPKEEYQIVKLIGKGSILPDTSKKPWWKFW
;
A
#
# COMPACT_ATOMS: atom_id res chain seq x y z
N MET A 1 12.03 25.80 -4.63
CA MET A 1 11.09 25.57 -3.50
C MET A 1 11.94 25.23 -2.27
N ALA A 2 11.44 25.48 -1.06
CA ALA A 2 12.11 25.09 0.17
C ALA A 2 11.41 23.84 0.71
N SER A 3 12.16 22.81 1.06
CA SER A 3 11.64 21.52 1.53
C SER A 3 12.21 21.18 2.91
N ASP A 4 11.42 20.48 3.72
CA ASP A 4 11.89 19.87 4.96
C ASP A 4 12.29 18.42 4.65
N PHE A 5 13.44 17.97 5.16
CA PHE A 5 13.91 16.60 5.01
C PHE A 5 13.68 15.83 6.31
N TRP A 6 13.14 14.64 6.18
CA TRP A 6 12.83 13.73 7.29
C TRP A 6 13.56 12.42 7.08
N GLU A 7 14.16 11.91 8.14
CA GLU A 7 14.86 10.63 8.14
C GLU A 7 14.16 9.66 9.08
N ALA A 8 14.02 8.42 8.63
CA ALA A 8 13.44 7.35 9.41
C ALA A 8 14.53 6.65 10.23
N ARG A 9 14.27 6.48 11.52
CA ARG A 9 15.03 5.58 12.39
C ARG A 9 14.19 4.33 12.64
N TRP A 10 14.76 3.19 12.28
CA TRP A 10 14.16 1.88 12.41
C TRP A 10 14.80 1.14 13.58
N GLU A 11 13.98 0.64 14.50
CA GLU A 11 14.43 -0.18 15.62
C GLU A 11 13.60 -1.45 15.71
N VAL A 12 14.24 -2.54 16.12
CA VAL A 12 13.50 -3.77 16.39
C VAL A 12 12.78 -3.63 17.73
N GLY A 13 11.45 -3.68 17.70
CA GLY A 13 10.56 -3.73 18.85
C GLY A 13 10.42 -5.15 19.39
N ASP A 14 9.18 -5.59 19.60
CA ASP A 14 8.89 -6.96 20.05
C ASP A 14 9.16 -7.96 18.93
N LYS A 15 10.22 -8.76 19.06
CA LYS A 15 10.63 -9.76 18.05
C LYS A 15 9.64 -10.91 17.92
N ASP A 16 8.88 -11.16 18.99
CA ASP A 16 7.89 -12.22 19.05
C ASP A 16 6.50 -11.68 18.72
N ASP A 17 6.40 -10.46 18.16
CA ASP A 17 5.14 -9.92 17.64
C ASP A 17 4.63 -10.89 16.55
N PRO A 18 3.52 -11.60 16.80
CA PRO A 18 3.07 -12.64 15.89
C PRO A 18 2.34 -12.08 14.66
N ASP A 19 2.10 -10.76 14.62
CA ASP A 19 1.71 -10.05 13.42
C ASP A 19 2.95 -9.56 12.63
N GLN A 20 4.16 -9.95 13.04
CA GLN A 20 5.45 -9.59 12.44
C GLN A 20 5.70 -8.07 12.38
N ASN A 21 5.02 -7.30 13.24
CA ASN A 21 5.21 -5.85 13.38
C ASN A 21 6.42 -5.53 14.26
N ILE A 22 7.55 -6.16 13.96
CA ILE A 22 8.76 -6.10 14.77
C ILE A 22 9.50 -4.76 14.65
N TRP A 23 9.06 -3.83 13.80
CA TRP A 23 9.77 -2.57 13.52
C TRP A 23 9.05 -1.37 14.14
N ASN A 24 9.74 -0.70 15.06
CA ASN A 24 9.39 0.64 15.50
C ASN A 24 10.05 1.67 14.59
N VAL A 25 9.25 2.47 13.89
CA VAL A 25 9.74 3.51 12.97
C VAL A 25 9.45 4.89 13.55
N THR A 26 10.50 5.67 13.77
CA THR A 26 10.38 7.07 14.19
C THR A 26 10.95 7.99 13.11
N TYR A 27 10.32 9.14 12.88
CA TYR A 27 10.78 10.11 11.88
C TYR A 27 11.32 11.35 12.57
N GLY A 28 12.57 11.69 12.29
CA GLY A 28 13.21 12.93 12.72
C GLY A 28 13.32 13.90 11.54
N ARG A 29 13.00 15.18 11.75
CA ARG A 29 13.30 16.21 10.75
C ARG A 29 14.78 16.58 10.83
N ILE A 30 15.53 16.28 9.79
CA ILE A 30 16.99 16.49 9.73
C ILE A 30 17.38 17.81 9.05
N ALA A 31 16.50 18.38 8.22
CA ALA A 31 16.71 19.71 7.67
C ALA A 31 15.38 20.45 7.49
N ARG A 32 15.43 21.78 7.61
CA ARG A 32 14.27 22.65 7.48
C ARG A 32 14.51 23.68 6.39
N ASN A 33 13.50 23.91 5.55
CA ASN A 33 13.54 24.89 4.46
C ASN A 33 14.78 24.76 3.56
N ALA A 34 15.28 23.55 3.37
CA ALA A 34 16.44 23.31 2.54
C ALA A 34 16.14 23.73 1.10
N LYS A 35 17.02 24.56 0.54
CA LYS A 35 16.91 25.00 -0.85
C LYS A 35 17.24 23.81 -1.73
N GLN A 36 16.27 23.35 -2.50
CA GLN A 36 16.53 22.37 -3.54
C GLN A 36 17.23 23.05 -4.71
N GLU A 37 18.40 22.55 -5.08
CA GLU A 37 19.03 22.91 -6.33
C GLU A 37 18.18 22.40 -7.49
N LYS A 38 18.12 23.18 -8.57
CA LYS A 38 17.49 22.70 -9.79
C LYS A 38 18.39 21.64 -10.40
N ILE A 39 17.95 20.39 -10.35
CA ILE A 39 18.60 19.30 -11.07
C ILE A 39 18.27 19.51 -12.55
N ASN A 40 19.30 19.73 -13.37
CA ASN A 40 19.16 19.72 -14.82
C ASN A 40 19.11 18.26 -15.26
N LEU A 41 17.90 17.76 -15.51
CA LEU A 41 17.69 16.41 -16.01
C LEU A 41 18.01 16.36 -17.51
N PRO A 42 18.61 15.27 -18.02
CA PRO A 42 18.77 15.08 -19.45
C PRO A 42 17.41 14.98 -20.16
N SER A 43 17.41 15.19 -21.48
CA SER A 43 16.17 15.12 -22.26
C SER A 43 15.64 13.67 -22.31
N VAL A 44 14.32 13.53 -22.44
CA VAL A 44 13.65 12.21 -22.58
C VAL A 44 14.22 11.44 -23.78
N SER A 45 14.46 12.11 -24.91
CA SER A 45 15.04 11.47 -26.10
C SER A 45 16.46 10.93 -25.87
N HIS A 46 17.30 11.67 -25.13
CA HIS A 46 18.64 11.21 -24.77
C HIS A 46 18.58 9.99 -23.85
N LEU A 47 17.76 10.05 -22.80
CA LEU A 47 17.59 8.96 -21.84
C LEU A 47 16.99 7.71 -22.48
N THR A 48 16.04 7.86 -23.41
CA THR A 48 15.52 6.75 -24.21
C THR A 48 16.62 6.04 -25.00
N THR A 49 17.55 6.80 -25.58
CA THR A 49 18.66 6.23 -26.35
C THR A 49 19.65 5.50 -25.44
N GLU A 50 20.04 6.12 -24.32
CA GLU A 50 20.93 5.50 -23.35
C GLU A 50 20.32 4.25 -22.73
N LEU A 51 19.04 4.31 -22.34
CA LEU A 51 18.35 3.18 -21.73
C LEU A 51 18.25 2.01 -22.70
N LYS A 52 17.97 2.26 -23.98
CA LYS A 52 17.96 1.21 -25.01
C LYS A 52 19.31 0.51 -25.13
N THR A 53 20.40 1.28 -25.08
CA THR A 53 21.77 0.73 -25.15
C THR A 53 22.06 -0.15 -23.93
N VAL A 54 21.86 0.38 -22.72
CA VAL A 54 22.13 -0.38 -21.48
C VAL A 54 21.24 -1.62 -21.37
N LEU A 55 19.97 -1.53 -21.76
CA LEU A 55 19.08 -2.70 -21.80
C LEU A 55 19.56 -3.76 -22.78
N GLY A 56 20.13 -3.36 -23.93
CA GLY A 56 20.71 -4.29 -24.89
C GLY A 56 21.97 -4.99 -24.37
N GLU A 57 22.84 -4.25 -23.68
CA GLU A 57 24.05 -4.78 -23.04
C GLU A 57 23.69 -5.78 -21.93
N ILE A 58 22.81 -5.39 -21.00
CA ILE A 58 22.44 -6.25 -19.87
C ILE A 58 21.55 -7.44 -20.29
N TYR A 59 20.75 -7.30 -21.36
CA TYR A 59 20.07 -8.42 -22.00
C TYR A 59 21.06 -9.46 -22.54
N SER A 60 22.09 -9.01 -23.25
CA SER A 60 23.11 -9.88 -23.81
C SER A 60 23.90 -10.58 -22.70
N PHE A 61 24.25 -9.84 -21.64
CA PHE A 61 24.86 -10.40 -20.45
C PHE A 61 23.98 -11.47 -19.79
N ALA A 62 22.69 -11.19 -19.60
CA ALA A 62 21.77 -12.11 -18.94
C ALA A 62 21.64 -13.44 -19.70
N ASN A 63 21.51 -13.38 -21.02
CA ASN A 63 21.43 -14.59 -21.86
C ASN A 63 22.74 -15.39 -21.88
N LYS A 64 23.89 -14.70 -21.85
CA LYS A 64 25.20 -15.37 -21.84
C LYS A 64 25.46 -16.12 -20.55
N ASN A 65 24.93 -15.64 -19.43
CA ASN A 65 25.24 -16.14 -18.08
C ASN A 65 24.08 -16.91 -17.42
N GLY A 66 23.13 -17.46 -18.19
CA GLY A 66 22.06 -18.31 -17.66
C GLY A 66 21.03 -17.58 -16.79
N CYS A 67 20.80 -16.30 -17.08
CA CYS A 67 19.87 -15.42 -16.36
C CYS A 67 18.69 -15.02 -17.27
N GLU A 68 18.20 -15.93 -18.12
CA GLU A 68 17.24 -15.66 -19.20
C GLU A 68 15.91 -15.10 -18.68
N ASN A 69 15.51 -15.49 -17.47
CA ASN A 69 14.30 -14.96 -16.82
C ASN A 69 14.35 -13.43 -16.66
N PHE A 70 15.53 -12.87 -16.35
CA PHE A 70 15.75 -11.42 -16.32
C PHE A 70 15.94 -10.83 -17.72
N GLY A 71 16.52 -11.61 -18.63
CA GLY A 71 16.58 -11.27 -20.06
C GLY A 71 15.21 -10.91 -20.64
N VAL A 72 14.15 -11.62 -20.24
CA VAL A 72 12.77 -11.30 -20.65
C VAL A 72 12.35 -9.90 -20.19
N CYS A 73 12.68 -9.50 -18.96
CA CYS A 73 12.39 -8.14 -18.45
C CYS A 73 13.10 -7.07 -19.28
N PHE A 74 14.38 -7.27 -19.60
CA PHE A 74 15.14 -6.32 -20.40
C PHE A 74 14.63 -6.22 -21.84
N ALA A 75 14.27 -7.35 -22.45
CA ALA A 75 13.64 -7.37 -23.77
C ALA A 75 12.29 -6.65 -23.78
N ASN A 76 11.47 -6.84 -22.74
CA ASN A 76 10.21 -6.12 -22.57
C ASN A 76 10.45 -4.60 -22.43
N GLY A 77 11.48 -4.19 -21.68
CA GLY A 77 11.90 -2.81 -21.58
C GLY A 77 12.27 -2.19 -22.93
N ILE A 78 13.08 -2.90 -23.74
CA ILE A 78 13.46 -2.45 -25.09
C ILE A 78 12.23 -2.28 -25.97
N ASN A 79 11.30 -3.23 -25.94
CA ASN A 79 10.07 -3.18 -26.74
C ASN A 79 9.17 -1.99 -26.33
N ALA A 80 9.05 -1.74 -25.03
CA ALA A 80 8.23 -0.66 -24.49
C ALA A 80 8.71 0.75 -24.90
N LEU A 81 9.98 0.91 -25.30
CA LEU A 81 10.50 2.19 -25.82
C LEU A 81 9.96 2.58 -27.20
N SER A 82 9.27 1.68 -27.91
CA SER A 82 8.76 1.95 -29.26
C SER A 82 7.28 1.61 -29.44
N VAL A 83 6.71 0.81 -28.54
CA VAL A 83 5.28 0.47 -28.57
C VAL A 83 4.46 1.65 -28.04
N GLU A 84 3.37 1.97 -28.72
CA GLU A 84 2.44 2.99 -28.21
C GLU A 84 1.86 2.53 -26.85
N PRO A 85 1.90 3.38 -25.82
CA PRO A 85 1.36 3.06 -24.50
C PRO A 85 -0.14 2.73 -24.57
N LYS A 86 -0.47 1.44 -24.66
CA LYS A 86 -1.86 0.98 -24.53
C LYS A 86 -2.36 1.26 -23.12
N GLU A 87 -3.67 1.25 -22.92
CA GLU A 87 -4.24 1.12 -21.58
C GLU A 87 -3.71 -0.19 -20.95
N ALA A 88 -2.64 -0.07 -20.17
CA ALA A 88 -2.03 -1.19 -19.50
C ALA A 88 -3.00 -1.68 -18.42
N LYS A 89 -3.20 -2.99 -18.32
CA LYS A 89 -3.97 -3.65 -17.23
C LYS A 89 -3.26 -3.57 -15.86
N GLY A 90 -2.31 -2.64 -15.69
CA GLY A 90 -1.43 -2.54 -14.53
C GLY A 90 -1.27 -1.10 -14.03
N TYR A 91 -0.41 -0.92 -13.02
CA TYR A 91 -0.21 0.37 -12.36
C TYR A 91 0.40 1.42 -13.30
N ARG A 92 -0.36 2.49 -13.58
CA ARG A 92 0.10 3.65 -14.34
C ARG A 92 0.55 4.75 -13.39
N ILE A 93 1.79 5.22 -13.54
CA ILE A 93 2.36 6.29 -12.70
C ILE A 93 1.69 7.65 -12.95
N SER A 94 1.13 7.87 -14.15
CA SER A 94 0.47 9.12 -14.55
C SER A 94 -0.92 8.85 -15.12
N PRO A 95 -1.91 9.75 -14.98
CA PRO A 95 -3.18 9.64 -15.68
C PRO A 95 -3.01 9.57 -17.20
N ALA A 96 -3.96 8.91 -17.89
CA ALA A 96 -3.94 8.81 -19.34
C ALA A 96 -3.97 10.20 -20.01
N GLY A 97 -3.15 10.40 -21.03
CA GLY A 97 -3.09 11.66 -21.80
C GLY A 97 -2.36 12.82 -21.12
N HIS A 98 -1.81 12.64 -19.91
CA HIS A 98 -1.07 13.70 -19.20
C HIS A 98 0.39 13.84 -19.63
N LEU A 99 1.00 12.77 -20.13
CA LEU A 99 2.39 12.77 -20.60
C LEU A 99 2.43 12.69 -22.13
N LYS A 100 3.51 13.20 -22.72
CA LYS A 100 3.82 12.93 -24.12
C LYS A 100 4.09 11.44 -24.29
N ILE A 101 3.76 10.89 -25.46
CA ILE A 101 3.94 9.48 -25.80
C ILE A 101 5.36 8.99 -25.45
N GLU A 102 6.39 9.75 -25.81
CA GLU A 102 7.80 9.41 -25.53
C GLU A 102 8.09 9.26 -24.03
N SER A 103 7.48 10.09 -23.18
CA SER A 103 7.65 10.02 -21.72
C SER A 103 6.92 8.82 -21.13
N ASP A 104 5.70 8.52 -21.62
CA ASP A 104 4.97 7.32 -21.22
C ASP A 104 5.70 6.04 -21.67
N GLN A 105 6.28 6.01 -22.87
CA GLN A 105 7.11 4.91 -23.37
C GLN A 105 8.33 4.69 -22.48
N LEU A 106 9.03 5.76 -22.11
CA LEU A 106 10.18 5.69 -21.23
C LEU A 106 9.82 5.16 -19.83
N ILE A 107 8.67 5.59 -19.27
CA ILE A 107 8.16 5.07 -18.00
C ILE A 107 7.83 3.58 -18.09
N ASN A 108 7.11 3.17 -19.14
CA ASN A 108 6.74 1.77 -19.33
C ASN A 108 7.97 0.87 -19.50
N ALA A 109 8.99 1.35 -20.21
CA ALA A 109 10.27 0.66 -20.34
C ALA A 109 10.98 0.50 -18.99
N CYS A 110 11.00 1.55 -18.17
CA CYS A 110 11.55 1.50 -16.81
C CYS A 110 10.80 0.48 -15.93
N GLN A 111 9.46 0.47 -15.98
CA GLN A 111 8.65 -0.49 -15.21
C GLN A 111 8.87 -1.93 -15.68
N ALA A 112 8.94 -2.16 -16.98
CA ALA A 112 9.14 -3.50 -17.54
C ALA A 112 10.54 -4.07 -17.27
N ALA A 113 11.55 -3.20 -17.19
CA ALA A 113 12.93 -3.58 -16.88
C ALA A 113 13.28 -3.50 -15.38
N TRP A 114 12.32 -3.18 -14.51
CA TRP A 114 12.57 -3.09 -13.07
C TRP A 114 12.73 -4.49 -12.47
N VAL A 115 13.97 -4.81 -12.06
CA VAL A 115 14.34 -6.13 -11.52
C VAL A 115 14.91 -6.06 -10.09
N PHE A 116 14.76 -4.92 -9.41
CA PHE A 116 15.35 -4.63 -8.10
C PHE A 116 14.32 -4.75 -6.96
N GLY A 117 14.74 -5.21 -5.78
CA GLY A 117 13.98 -4.99 -4.52
C GLY A 117 12.97 -6.07 -4.13
N GLY A 118 13.27 -7.35 -4.38
CA GLY A 118 12.50 -8.50 -3.88
C GLY A 118 13.41 -9.69 -3.56
N MET A 119 12.89 -10.73 -2.89
CA MET A 119 13.67 -11.97 -2.69
C MET A 119 13.80 -12.72 -4.02
N GLY A 120 15.03 -13.09 -4.41
CA GLY A 120 15.34 -13.67 -5.73
C GLY A 120 15.41 -12.63 -6.85
N SER A 121 15.62 -11.36 -6.48
CA SER A 121 15.74 -10.25 -7.43
C SER A 121 17.11 -10.24 -8.10
N TRP A 122 17.26 -9.39 -9.13
CA TRP A 122 18.52 -9.28 -9.87
C TRP A 122 19.70 -8.95 -8.96
N ASN A 123 19.49 -8.13 -7.92
CA ASN A 123 20.52 -7.75 -6.94
C ASN A 123 20.87 -8.84 -5.91
N ASP A 124 20.25 -10.02 -5.99
CA ASP A 124 20.58 -11.18 -5.16
C ASP A 124 21.55 -12.15 -5.88
N LEU A 125 21.88 -11.86 -7.14
CA LEU A 125 22.82 -12.65 -7.93
C LEU A 125 24.27 -12.34 -7.53
N GLY A 126 25.15 -13.31 -7.78
CA GLY A 126 26.60 -13.16 -7.67
C GLY A 126 27.29 -14.21 -8.52
N PHE A 127 28.44 -13.85 -9.10
CA PHE A 127 29.18 -14.74 -9.99
C PHE A 127 30.56 -15.06 -9.39
N ASN A 128 30.97 -16.32 -9.49
CA ASN A 128 32.28 -16.76 -8.96
C ASN A 128 33.46 -16.26 -9.81
N ASP A 129 33.22 -16.00 -11.10
CA ASP A 129 34.23 -15.42 -11.98
C ASP A 129 34.27 -13.90 -11.76
N GLU A 130 35.45 -13.39 -11.39
CA GLU A 130 35.65 -11.99 -11.02
C GLU A 130 35.33 -11.02 -12.17
N ALA A 131 35.65 -11.39 -13.42
CA ALA A 131 35.39 -10.56 -14.58
C ALA A 131 33.89 -10.50 -14.88
N ILE A 132 33.19 -11.64 -14.79
CA ILE A 132 31.74 -11.71 -14.96
C ILE A 132 31.02 -10.95 -13.83
N ASN A 133 31.47 -11.11 -12.58
CA ASN A 133 30.87 -10.41 -11.45
C ASN A 133 31.04 -8.89 -11.56
N LYS A 134 32.21 -8.44 -12.01
CA LYS A 134 32.46 -7.01 -12.24
C LYS A 134 31.58 -6.45 -13.36
N GLU A 135 31.45 -7.15 -14.48
CA GLU A 135 30.56 -6.75 -15.58
C GLU A 135 29.10 -6.68 -15.11
N TYR A 136 28.67 -7.66 -14.31
CA TYR A 136 27.35 -7.66 -13.66
C TYR A 136 27.15 -6.43 -12.78
N GLU A 137 28.07 -6.12 -11.87
CA GLU A 137 27.95 -4.97 -10.96
C GLU A 137 27.89 -3.64 -11.73
N GLU A 138 28.77 -3.46 -12.72
CA GLU A 138 28.80 -2.25 -13.54
C GLU A 138 27.51 -2.05 -14.35
N LEU A 139 26.98 -3.12 -14.96
CA LEU A 139 25.72 -3.06 -15.71
C LEU A 139 24.51 -2.84 -14.78
N SER A 140 24.52 -3.47 -13.61
CA SER A 140 23.47 -3.31 -12.60
C SER A 140 23.39 -1.89 -12.09
N GLU A 141 24.54 -1.29 -11.73
CA GLU A 141 24.63 0.09 -11.29
C GLU A 141 24.18 1.07 -12.38
N LYS A 142 24.66 0.87 -13.62
CA LYS A 142 24.24 1.68 -14.76
C LYS A 142 22.74 1.62 -14.97
N LEU A 143 22.16 0.42 -15.01
CA LEU A 143 20.73 0.24 -15.21
C LEU A 143 19.92 0.90 -14.08
N PHE A 144 20.30 0.66 -12.82
CA PHE A 144 19.60 1.23 -11.67
C PHE A 144 19.59 2.76 -11.70
N ASN A 145 20.75 3.37 -11.91
CA ASN A 145 20.88 4.83 -11.97
C ASN A 145 20.09 5.41 -13.15
N LEU A 146 20.19 4.76 -14.31
CA LEU A 146 19.54 5.24 -15.52
C LEU A 146 18.02 5.12 -15.47
N ILE A 147 17.47 4.05 -14.88
CA ILE A 147 16.02 3.95 -14.64
C ILE A 147 15.55 5.07 -13.72
N ASN A 148 16.24 5.33 -12.61
CA ASN A 148 15.84 6.39 -11.67
C ASN A 148 15.85 7.77 -12.33
N VAL A 149 16.90 8.11 -13.08
CA VAL A 149 16.97 9.39 -13.82
C VAL A 149 15.91 9.47 -14.92
N SER A 150 15.67 8.37 -15.64
CA SER A 150 14.64 8.29 -16.68
C SER A 150 13.24 8.52 -16.14
N LEU A 151 12.88 7.90 -15.01
CA LEU A 151 11.60 8.13 -14.34
C LEU A 151 11.46 9.60 -13.91
N MET A 152 12.50 10.19 -13.31
CA MET A 152 12.47 11.60 -12.92
C MET A 152 12.28 12.52 -14.13
N ALA A 153 12.99 12.29 -15.23
CA ALA A 153 12.89 13.13 -16.43
C ALA A 153 11.53 12.99 -17.11
N ALA A 154 11.02 11.76 -17.24
CA ALA A 154 9.75 11.48 -17.89
C ALA A 154 8.55 12.05 -17.11
N VAL A 155 8.51 11.90 -15.78
CA VAL A 155 7.41 12.44 -14.96
C VAL A 155 7.42 13.97 -14.98
N ASN A 156 8.60 14.57 -14.89
CA ASN A 156 8.75 16.03 -14.88
C ASN A 156 8.63 16.68 -16.27
N SER A 157 8.64 15.92 -17.36
CA SER A 157 8.54 16.47 -18.72
C SER A 157 7.20 17.20 -18.96
N SER A 158 6.16 16.83 -18.21
CA SER A 158 4.84 17.48 -18.25
C SER A 158 4.82 18.87 -17.62
N LEU A 159 5.78 19.19 -16.76
CA LEU A 159 5.89 20.50 -16.11
C LEU A 159 6.22 21.61 -17.11
N ASP A 160 6.85 21.26 -18.23
CA ASP A 160 7.20 22.19 -19.30
C ASP A 160 6.13 22.26 -20.40
N SER A 161 5.27 21.24 -20.54
CA SER A 161 4.30 21.14 -21.66
C SER A 161 2.84 21.43 -21.31
N ALA A 162 2.45 21.39 -20.04
CA ALA A 162 1.10 21.78 -19.68
C ALA A 162 1.02 23.31 -19.65
N PRO A 163 0.11 23.96 -20.41
CA PRO A 163 -0.29 25.31 -20.04
C PRO A 163 -0.80 25.18 -18.60
N ARG A 164 -0.04 25.71 -17.63
CA ARG A 164 -0.60 25.89 -16.29
C ARG A 164 -1.89 26.62 -16.56
N LYS A 165 -3.04 25.98 -16.31
CA LYS A 165 -4.28 26.73 -16.15
C LYS A 165 -3.93 27.68 -15.03
N ILE A 166 -3.62 28.93 -15.38
CA ILE A 166 -3.30 29.96 -14.40
C ILE A 166 -4.66 30.22 -13.79
N LEU A 167 -5.01 29.38 -12.80
CA LEU A 167 -6.14 29.59 -11.94
C LEU A 167 -5.96 31.02 -11.47
N ASP A 168 -6.94 31.87 -11.74
CA ASP A 168 -6.88 33.23 -11.27
C ASP A 168 -6.83 33.24 -9.73
N ALA A 169 -6.48 34.38 -9.15
CA ALA A 169 -6.34 34.48 -7.71
C ALA A 169 -7.64 34.13 -6.97
N ALA A 170 -8.81 34.38 -7.58
CA ALA A 170 -10.12 34.10 -7.00
C ALA A 170 -10.41 32.59 -7.01
N GLU A 171 -10.16 31.90 -8.13
CA GLU A 171 -10.37 30.47 -8.27
C GLU A 171 -9.43 29.67 -7.37
N ARG A 172 -8.15 30.08 -7.25
CA ARG A 172 -7.23 29.49 -6.26
C ARG A 172 -7.70 29.67 -4.83
N LYS A 173 -8.22 30.87 -4.49
CA LYS A 173 -8.75 31.16 -3.15
C LYS A 173 -9.99 30.32 -2.86
N ASN A 174 -10.87 30.15 -3.85
CA ASN A 174 -12.06 29.32 -3.74
C ASN A 174 -11.70 27.84 -3.54
N LEU A 175 -10.84 27.28 -4.38
CA LEU A 175 -10.39 25.88 -4.26
C LEU A 175 -9.67 25.61 -2.94
N LYS A 176 -8.86 26.55 -2.46
CA LYS A 176 -8.25 26.46 -1.12
C LYS A 176 -9.30 26.46 0.00
N LYS A 177 -10.35 27.26 -0.13
CA LYS A 177 -11.45 27.31 0.84
C LYS A 177 -12.21 25.98 0.86
N ILE A 178 -12.63 25.49 -0.30
CA ILE A 178 -13.31 24.20 -0.47
C ILE A 178 -12.45 23.06 0.09
N GLY A 179 -11.16 23.02 -0.28
CA GLY A 179 -10.24 22.00 0.22
C GLY A 179 -10.08 22.03 1.74
N LYS A 180 -10.00 23.22 2.35
CA LYS A 180 -9.95 23.37 3.81
C LYS A 180 -11.25 22.91 4.47
N GLU A 181 -12.40 23.27 3.92
CA GLU A 181 -13.71 22.85 4.44
C GLU A 181 -13.88 21.33 4.37
N LEU A 182 -13.45 20.71 3.26
CA LEU A 182 -13.49 19.25 3.09
C LEU A 182 -12.57 18.53 4.10
N ILE A 183 -11.35 19.04 4.29
CA ILE A 183 -10.39 18.48 5.25
C ILE A 183 -10.92 18.63 6.68
N GLU A 184 -11.45 19.79 7.03
CA GLU A 184 -11.99 20.04 8.37
C GLU A 184 -13.19 19.14 8.66
N LYS A 185 -14.12 19.00 7.69
CA LYS A 185 -15.25 18.07 7.81
C LYS A 185 -14.77 16.64 8.04
N ARG A 186 -13.83 16.15 7.23
CA ARG A 186 -13.28 14.79 7.37
C ARG A 186 -12.49 14.61 8.67
N SER A 187 -11.81 15.66 9.14
CA SER A 187 -11.13 15.68 10.43
C SER A 187 -12.13 15.57 11.59
N GLN A 188 -13.26 16.28 11.52
CA GLN A 188 -14.32 16.21 12.52
C GLN A 188 -14.97 14.82 12.56
N GLU A 189 -15.34 14.27 11.40
CA GLU A 189 -15.88 12.90 11.28
C GLU A 189 -14.91 11.86 11.87
N ASN A 190 -13.61 11.98 11.58
CA ASN A 190 -12.60 11.08 12.14
C ASN A 190 -12.45 11.24 13.66
N ARG A 191 -12.51 12.47 14.19
CA ARG A 191 -12.45 12.72 15.64
C ARG A 191 -13.67 12.17 16.36
N GLU A 192 -14.85 12.27 15.76
CA GLU A 192 -16.09 11.68 16.29
C GLU A 192 -15.99 10.16 16.33
N LYS A 193 -15.62 9.52 15.20
CA LYS A 193 -15.37 8.07 15.16
C LYS A 193 -14.34 7.62 16.19
N LEU A 194 -13.25 8.37 16.37
CA LEU A 194 -12.24 8.07 17.38
C LEU A 194 -12.77 8.24 18.80
N ARG A 195 -13.59 9.26 19.08
CA ARG A 195 -14.22 9.47 20.39
C ARG A 195 -15.25 8.39 20.72
N GLU A 196 -16.03 7.96 19.73
CA GLU A 196 -16.98 6.87 19.92
C GLU A 196 -16.26 5.57 20.29
N ARG A 197 -15.13 5.28 19.64
CA ARG A 197 -14.30 4.10 19.89
C ARG A 197 -13.51 4.18 21.18
N ASN A 198 -12.91 5.34 21.44
CA ASN A 198 -12.11 5.61 22.61
C ASN A 198 -12.53 6.94 23.24
N PRO A 199 -13.49 6.92 24.18
CA PRO A 199 -14.10 8.14 24.73
C PRO A 199 -13.17 8.89 25.68
N PHE A 200 -12.05 8.28 26.08
CA PHE A 200 -11.08 8.92 26.95
C PHE A 200 -10.23 9.94 26.15
N PRO A 201 -9.89 11.10 26.74
CA PRO A 201 -8.93 12.00 26.09
C PRO A 201 -7.54 11.34 26.05
N ILE A 202 -6.72 11.66 25.05
CA ILE A 202 -5.38 11.07 24.84
C ILE A 202 -4.48 11.19 26.08
N THR A 203 -4.68 12.23 26.90
CA THR A 203 -3.93 12.47 28.14
C THR A 203 -4.36 11.57 29.31
N ASP A 204 -5.48 10.85 29.19
CA ASP A 204 -5.98 9.94 30.22
C ASP A 204 -5.30 8.57 30.10
N PRO A 205 -4.75 7.99 31.18
CA PRO A 205 -4.14 6.66 31.15
C PRO A 205 -5.09 5.56 30.63
N ARG A 206 -6.41 5.74 30.78
CA ARG A 206 -7.43 4.82 30.26
C ARG A 206 -7.47 4.81 28.74
N TRP A 207 -7.05 5.89 28.06
CA TRP A 207 -6.96 5.93 26.61
C TRP A 207 -5.98 4.87 26.08
N ALA A 208 -4.77 4.81 26.65
CA ALA A 208 -3.75 3.83 26.27
C ALA A 208 -4.19 2.39 26.59
N LYS A 209 -4.85 2.19 27.73
CA LYS A 209 -5.42 0.88 28.09
C LYS A 209 -6.50 0.43 27.09
N ASN A 210 -7.44 1.31 26.78
CA ASN A 210 -8.53 1.07 25.84
C ASN A 210 -7.98 0.76 24.43
N LEU A 211 -6.98 1.52 23.98
CA LEU A 211 -6.29 1.28 22.73
C LEU A 211 -5.60 -0.10 22.70
N LYS A 212 -4.93 -0.48 23.79
CA LYS A 212 -4.27 -1.79 23.91
C LYS A 212 -5.30 -2.94 23.83
N GLU A 213 -6.45 -2.80 24.48
CA GLU A 213 -7.53 -3.78 24.40
C GLU A 213 -8.13 -3.87 22.99
N GLU A 214 -8.33 -2.73 22.32
CA GLU A 214 -8.72 -2.68 20.92
C GLU A 214 -7.72 -3.45 20.03
N TYR A 215 -6.41 -3.23 20.21
CA TYR A 215 -5.38 -3.96 19.47
C TYR A 215 -5.48 -5.47 19.66
N TYR A 216 -5.66 -5.94 20.90
CA TYR A 216 -5.81 -7.37 21.16
C TYR A 216 -7.05 -7.96 20.46
N LYS A 217 -8.19 -7.27 20.53
CA LYS A 217 -9.42 -7.72 19.86
C LYS A 217 -9.27 -7.73 18.33
N ASN A 218 -8.68 -6.68 17.76
CA ASN A 218 -8.37 -6.61 16.33
C ASN A 218 -7.46 -7.76 15.90
N ARG A 219 -6.46 -8.10 16.72
CA ARG A 219 -5.58 -9.23 16.47
C ARG A 219 -6.34 -10.56 16.49
N THR A 220 -7.23 -10.78 17.46
CA THR A 220 -8.11 -11.96 17.47
C THR A 220 -8.92 -12.07 16.17
N PHE A 221 -9.53 -10.97 15.71
CA PHE A 221 -10.30 -11.00 14.46
C PHE A 221 -9.46 -11.21 13.19
N ARG A 222 -8.18 -10.77 13.18
CA ARG A 222 -7.24 -11.07 12.09
C ARG A 222 -6.79 -12.53 12.07
N GLN A 223 -6.64 -13.12 13.25
CA GLN A 223 -6.20 -14.50 13.42
C GLN A 223 -7.33 -15.51 13.27
N ASN A 224 -8.59 -15.07 13.31
CA ASN A 224 -9.72 -15.93 13.03
C ASN A 224 -9.77 -16.32 11.54
N LYS A 225 -9.47 -17.58 11.25
CA LYS A 225 -9.43 -18.17 9.91
C LYS A 225 -10.52 -19.21 9.68
N SER A 226 -11.42 -19.45 10.63
CA SER A 226 -12.33 -20.60 10.58
C SER A 226 -13.65 -20.39 11.32
N GLU A 227 -13.67 -19.53 12.34
CA GLU A 227 -14.86 -19.32 13.15
C GLU A 227 -15.82 -18.38 12.43
N VAL A 228 -17.03 -18.88 12.16
CA VAL A 228 -18.15 -18.07 11.70
C VAL A 228 -18.76 -17.34 12.90
N LEU A 229 -18.59 -16.03 12.93
CA LEU A 229 -19.04 -15.22 14.05
C LEU A 229 -20.51 -14.81 13.88
N ILE A 230 -21.20 -14.49 14.98
CA ILE A 230 -22.56 -13.96 14.96
C ILE A 230 -22.51 -12.47 15.28
N VAL A 231 -23.16 -11.63 14.47
CA VAL A 231 -23.16 -10.17 14.64
C VAL A 231 -23.56 -9.76 16.06
N ALA A 232 -24.59 -10.39 16.64
CA ALA A 232 -25.10 -10.07 17.97
C ALA A 232 -24.04 -10.21 19.08
N ASP A 233 -23.08 -11.11 18.92
CA ASP A 233 -21.97 -11.28 19.87
C ASP A 233 -20.82 -10.32 19.55
N VAL A 234 -20.50 -10.18 18.27
CA VAL A 234 -19.40 -9.31 17.82
C VAL A 234 -19.65 -7.84 18.16
N ILE A 235 -20.88 -7.33 18.06
CA ILE A 235 -21.17 -5.91 18.33
C ILE A 235 -20.92 -5.49 19.79
N LYS A 236 -20.83 -6.45 20.72
CA LYS A 236 -20.47 -6.19 22.13
C LYS A 236 -19.03 -5.71 22.24
N ASP A 237 -18.15 -6.30 21.42
CA ASP A 237 -16.71 -6.14 21.50
C ASP A 237 -16.08 -5.52 20.26
N ALA A 238 -16.87 -5.19 19.24
CA ALA A 238 -16.40 -4.57 18.01
C ALA A 238 -17.43 -3.62 17.37
N TYR A 239 -16.93 -2.72 16.55
CA TYR A 239 -17.68 -2.02 15.50
C TYR A 239 -17.57 -2.81 14.20
N ILE A 240 -18.64 -2.77 13.42
CA ILE A 240 -18.70 -3.36 12.08
C ILE A 240 -18.65 -2.20 11.09
N GLU A 241 -17.57 -2.10 10.33
CA GLU A 241 -17.40 -1.12 9.27
C GLU A 241 -17.70 -1.77 7.92
N VAL A 242 -18.72 -1.27 7.21
CA VAL A 242 -19.05 -1.75 5.87
C VAL A 242 -18.00 -1.26 4.88
N ILE A 243 -17.48 -2.18 4.07
CA ILE A 243 -16.49 -1.91 3.04
C ILE A 243 -17.21 -1.86 1.70
N ASP A 244 -17.25 -0.68 1.10
CA ASP A 244 -17.75 -0.53 -0.27
C ASP A 244 -16.62 -0.94 -1.23
N THR A 245 -16.72 -2.15 -1.77
CA THR A 245 -15.76 -2.70 -2.73
C THR A 245 -16.52 -3.52 -3.76
N ASP A 246 -16.20 -3.30 -5.03
CA ASP A 246 -16.68 -4.16 -6.10
C ASP A 246 -15.86 -5.45 -6.15
N ILE A 247 -16.54 -6.58 -6.00
CA ILE A 247 -15.93 -7.92 -6.07
C ILE A 247 -16.35 -8.67 -7.33
N SER A 248 -16.86 -7.97 -8.34
CA SER A 248 -17.20 -8.52 -9.66
C SER A 248 -16.02 -9.24 -10.32
N GLU A 249 -14.79 -8.78 -10.08
CA GLU A 249 -13.54 -9.39 -10.57
C GLU A 249 -12.97 -10.47 -9.63
N GLY A 250 -13.67 -10.77 -8.54
CA GLY A 250 -13.24 -11.68 -7.49
C GLY A 250 -13.08 -10.99 -6.14
N LEU A 251 -13.12 -11.79 -5.07
CA LEU A 251 -12.85 -11.34 -3.71
C LEU A 251 -11.35 -11.48 -3.43
N VAL A 252 -10.70 -10.41 -2.99
CA VAL A 252 -9.35 -10.49 -2.41
C VAL A 252 -9.50 -10.75 -0.91
N PRO A 253 -9.14 -11.94 -0.41
CA PRO A 253 -9.18 -12.23 1.02
C PRO A 253 -8.27 -11.27 1.80
N MET A 254 -8.82 -10.62 2.82
CA MET A 254 -8.04 -9.75 3.70
C MET A 254 -8.19 -10.22 5.15
N PRO A 255 -7.10 -10.22 5.95
CA PRO A 255 -7.19 -10.45 7.37
C PRO A 255 -8.19 -9.47 8.01
N ASN A 256 -9.06 -9.98 8.88
CA ASN A 256 -10.10 -9.20 9.58
C ASN A 256 -11.22 -8.63 8.69
N TRP A 257 -11.37 -9.14 7.47
CA TRP A 257 -12.57 -8.92 6.65
C TRP A 257 -13.49 -10.13 6.73
N TYR A 258 -14.80 -9.86 6.65
CA TYR A 258 -15.85 -10.84 6.79
C TYR A 258 -16.95 -10.60 5.75
N LEU A 259 -17.53 -11.68 5.25
CA LEU A 259 -18.78 -11.69 4.51
C LEU A 259 -19.93 -11.75 5.52
N HIS A 260 -20.64 -10.64 5.65
CA HIS A 260 -21.83 -10.53 6.47
C HIS A 260 -23.04 -11.02 5.69
N CYS A 261 -23.60 -12.16 6.11
CA CYS A 261 -24.86 -12.66 5.58
C CYS A 261 -26.03 -11.92 6.26
N LEU A 262 -26.77 -11.09 5.52
CA LEU A 262 -27.89 -10.31 6.08
C LEU A 262 -29.10 -11.18 6.44
N LYS A 263 -29.19 -12.39 5.89
CA LYS A 263 -30.27 -13.34 6.19
C LYS A 263 -30.16 -13.99 7.58
N CYS A 264 -28.96 -14.41 7.98
CA CYS A 264 -28.74 -15.11 9.26
C CYS A 264 -27.86 -14.34 10.24
N GLN A 265 -27.32 -13.18 9.84
CA GLN A 265 -26.46 -12.33 10.66
C GLN A 265 -25.14 -13.00 11.09
N ASN A 266 -24.69 -14.00 10.31
CA ASN A 266 -23.36 -14.58 10.46
C ASN A 266 -22.33 -13.77 9.67
N LEU A 267 -21.10 -13.77 10.19
CA LEU A 267 -19.90 -13.17 9.65
C LEU A 267 -18.94 -14.30 9.28
N VAL A 268 -18.78 -14.55 7.99
CA VAL A 268 -17.88 -15.59 7.48
C VAL A 268 -16.52 -14.95 7.17
N PRO A 269 -15.40 -15.40 7.75
CA PRO A 269 -14.10 -14.76 7.49
C PRO A 269 -13.72 -14.91 6.02
N THR A 270 -13.26 -13.82 5.40
CA THR A 270 -12.84 -13.85 3.98
C THR A 270 -11.49 -14.52 3.79
N ASP A 271 -10.64 -14.44 4.81
CA ASP A 271 -9.30 -15.03 4.84
C ASP A 271 -9.38 -16.32 5.64
N THR A 272 -10.00 -17.33 5.04
CA THR A 272 -10.18 -18.65 5.66
C THR A 272 -9.16 -19.66 5.16
N THR A 273 -8.82 -20.61 6.04
CA THR A 273 -8.01 -21.80 5.71
C THR A 273 -8.83 -23.08 5.65
N CYS A 274 -10.15 -22.99 5.82
CA CYS A 274 -11.08 -24.12 5.74
C CYS A 274 -12.42 -23.71 5.14
N ASP A 275 -13.22 -24.70 4.76
CA ASP A 275 -14.59 -24.51 4.32
C ASP A 275 -15.43 -23.82 5.39
N ASN A 276 -15.92 -22.63 5.08
CA ASN A 276 -16.84 -21.91 5.96
C ASN A 276 -18.14 -21.60 5.25
N SER A 277 -19.24 -21.81 5.97
CA SER A 277 -20.56 -21.43 5.52
C SER A 277 -21.32 -20.73 6.63
N CYS A 278 -22.10 -19.71 6.28
CA CYS A 278 -23.06 -19.17 7.23
C CYS A 278 -24.13 -20.22 7.57
N SER A 279 -24.84 -20.04 8.69
CA SER A 279 -25.81 -21.02 9.20
C SER A 279 -26.98 -21.29 8.25
N CYS A 280 -27.31 -20.36 7.36
CA CYS A 280 -28.35 -20.54 6.34
C CYS A 280 -27.83 -21.01 4.97
N GLY A 281 -26.51 -21.21 4.82
CA GLY A 281 -25.88 -21.66 3.57
C GLY A 281 -25.88 -20.65 2.42
N ALA A 282 -26.35 -19.41 2.65
CA ALA A 282 -26.39 -18.37 1.62
C ALA A 282 -24.99 -17.86 1.24
N VAL A 283 -24.09 -17.81 2.22
CA VAL A 283 -22.68 -17.45 2.05
C VAL A 283 -21.85 -18.69 2.33
N VAL A 284 -21.07 -19.12 1.33
CA VAL A 284 -20.15 -20.26 1.44
C VAL A 284 -18.82 -19.87 0.81
N PHE A 285 -17.72 -20.17 1.49
CA PHE A 285 -16.38 -19.93 0.98
C PHE A 285 -15.51 -21.18 1.19
N ILE A 286 -14.97 -21.71 0.09
CA ILE A 286 -14.15 -22.93 0.02
C ILE A 286 -12.79 -22.52 -0.56
N PRO A 287 -11.76 -22.32 0.28
CA PRO A 287 -10.50 -21.72 -0.13
C PRO A 287 -9.69 -22.60 -1.09
N GLU A 288 -9.75 -23.94 -0.95
CA GLU A 288 -8.96 -24.91 -1.72
C GLU A 288 -9.20 -24.80 -3.23
N ILE A 289 -10.47 -24.60 -3.62
CA ILE A 289 -10.88 -24.43 -5.01
C ILE A 289 -11.21 -22.97 -5.35
N ARG A 290 -10.95 -22.03 -4.43
CA ARG A 290 -11.30 -20.61 -4.54
C ARG A 290 -12.77 -20.39 -4.91
N PHE A 291 -13.65 -21.23 -4.38
CA PHE A 291 -15.07 -21.14 -4.65
C PHE A 291 -15.76 -20.24 -3.63
N LEU A 292 -16.57 -19.31 -4.14
CA LEU A 292 -17.32 -18.35 -3.35
C LEU A 292 -18.77 -18.34 -3.82
N GLN A 293 -19.67 -18.72 -2.93
CA GLN A 293 -21.11 -18.60 -3.12
C GLN A 293 -21.62 -17.41 -2.31
N LEU A 294 -22.31 -16.50 -2.98
CA LEU A 294 -22.93 -15.33 -2.38
C LEU A 294 -24.41 -15.26 -2.76
N PRO A 295 -25.28 -14.74 -1.88
CA PRO A 295 -26.64 -14.41 -2.23
C PRO A 295 -26.66 -13.13 -3.11
N PRO A 296 -27.84 -12.65 -3.56
CA PRO A 296 -27.94 -11.35 -4.22
C PRO A 296 -27.24 -10.23 -3.43
N LYS A 297 -26.77 -9.18 -4.12
CA LYS A 297 -25.95 -8.10 -3.53
C LYS A 297 -26.65 -7.37 -2.38
N GLU A 298 -27.98 -7.42 -2.33
CA GLU A 298 -28.83 -6.84 -1.29
C GLU A 298 -28.88 -7.70 -0.01
N GLU A 299 -28.37 -8.94 -0.05
CA GLU A 299 -28.44 -9.93 1.03
C GLU A 299 -27.08 -10.23 1.68
N TYR A 300 -26.01 -9.59 1.23
CA TYR A 300 -24.70 -9.66 1.88
C TYR A 300 -23.96 -8.32 1.86
N GLN A 301 -23.00 -8.18 2.77
CA GLN A 301 -22.07 -7.06 2.80
C GLN A 301 -20.66 -7.56 3.12
N ILE A 302 -19.64 -6.84 2.64
CA ILE A 302 -18.26 -7.04 3.11
C ILE A 302 -18.05 -6.08 4.27
N VAL A 303 -17.56 -6.60 5.38
CA VAL A 303 -17.35 -5.82 6.59
C VAL A 303 -15.98 -6.04 7.18
N LYS A 304 -15.46 -5.03 7.84
CA LYS A 304 -14.27 -5.09 8.68
C LYS A 304 -14.68 -5.01 10.13
N LEU A 305 -14.15 -5.89 10.97
CA LEU A 305 -14.36 -5.80 12.41
C LEU A 305 -13.31 -4.91 13.05
N ILE A 306 -13.73 -4.08 13.99
CA ILE A 306 -12.86 -3.14 14.70
C ILE A 306 -13.13 -3.27 16.19
N GLY A 307 -12.15 -3.77 16.94
CA GLY A 307 -12.24 -3.94 18.39
C GLY A 307 -12.70 -2.68 19.13
N LYS A 308 -13.53 -2.89 20.16
CA LYS A 308 -13.91 -1.92 21.19
C LYS A 308 -13.12 -2.28 22.44
N GLY A 309 -12.28 -1.41 22.98
CA GLY A 309 -11.81 -1.66 24.33
C GLY A 309 -12.90 -1.33 25.37
N SER A 310 -12.66 -1.74 26.60
CA SER A 310 -13.66 -1.73 27.66
C SER A 310 -13.90 -0.31 28.15
N ILE A 311 -15.14 0.16 28.05
CA ILE A 311 -15.57 1.47 28.59
C ILE A 311 -15.82 1.38 30.11
N LEU A 312 -15.56 0.21 30.73
CA LEU A 312 -15.86 -0.02 32.13
C LEU A 312 -15.18 1.04 33.02
N PRO A 313 -15.92 1.64 33.98
CA PRO A 313 -15.31 2.49 34.98
C PRO A 313 -14.25 1.70 35.73
N ASP A 314 -13.14 2.36 36.02
CA ASP A 314 -11.99 1.75 36.67
C ASP A 314 -12.39 1.16 38.03
N THR A 315 -12.55 -0.16 38.09
CA THR A 315 -12.78 -0.89 39.35
C THR A 315 -11.48 -1.07 40.14
N SER A 316 -10.32 -0.60 39.63
CA SER A 316 -9.03 -0.72 40.31
C SER A 316 -8.88 0.20 41.51
N LYS A 317 -9.85 1.10 41.78
CA LYS A 317 -10.03 1.64 43.14
C LYS A 317 -10.71 0.63 44.06
N LYS A 318 -10.13 -0.57 44.23
CA LYS A 318 -10.33 -1.26 45.51
C LYS A 318 -9.56 -0.42 46.53
N PRO A 319 -10.25 0.16 47.53
CA PRO A 319 -9.53 0.89 48.53
C PRO A 319 -8.55 -0.03 49.25
N TRP A 320 -7.33 0.46 49.49
CA TRP A 320 -6.25 -0.29 50.14
C TRP A 320 -6.65 -0.88 51.50
N TRP A 321 -7.71 -0.36 52.14
CA TRP A 321 -8.27 -0.85 53.41
C TRP A 321 -9.18 -2.07 53.29
N LYS A 322 -9.42 -2.63 52.10
CA LYS A 322 -10.15 -3.91 51.93
C LYS A 322 -9.24 -5.15 51.94
N PHE A 323 -7.96 -4.98 52.26
CA PHE A 323 -6.97 -6.06 52.43
C PHE A 323 -6.53 -6.26 53.88
N TRP A 324 -7.26 -5.64 54.84
CA TRP A 324 -7.09 -5.81 56.28
C TRP A 324 -8.45 -6.05 56.92
#